data_AF-A0A7S2QY54-F1
#
_entry.id   AF-A0A7S2QY54-F1
#
_cell.length_a   1.000
_cell.length_b   1.000
_cell.length_c   1.000
_cell.angle_alpha   90.00
_cell.angle_beta   90.00
_cell.angle_gamma   90.00
#
_symmetry.space_group_name_H-M   'P 1'
#
loop_
_entity.id
_entity.type
_entity.pdbx_description
1 polymer ?
#
loop_
_entity_poly.entity_id
_entity_poly.type
_entity_poly.pdbx_seq_one_letter_code
_entity_poly.pdbx_strand_id
1 'polypeptide(L)'
;AKAGIAHKGRPVFYAPNVDDRVSTLLASALDAQGANDIRNIRAESRLIGYATEGSTTLQELDIDVWLDDKPEFRLSNVRVPLIGPHQRENINTCLRLLCWLRANGRLNVSVDDIRVGLETTHSPGNFEVFTRPEGSILIADGAHTNGSAKVLIQTLNELYPNRKFIFVVAMADDKDHCGFLRELYAAKPVSVYCTQINVAGGTLRTTRANVLASAHDSSSSEPEPIIDSVFDTALSNALERAEEDGAIVVVTGSLYTFTALQKALF
;
A
#
# COMPACT_ATOMS: atom_id res chain seq x y z
N ALA A 1 -6.57 7.55 12.53
CA ALA A 1 -6.79 8.51 11.44
C ALA A 1 -5.55 9.31 11.16
N LYS A 2 -5.19 9.49 9.88
CA LYS A 2 -4.26 10.53 9.46
C LYS A 2 -5.09 11.62 8.77
N ALA A 3 -5.28 12.74 9.46
CA ALA A 3 -5.54 14.01 8.79
C ALA A 3 -4.20 14.75 8.73
N GLY A 4 -3.99 15.56 7.69
CA GLY A 4 -2.87 16.51 7.70
C GLY A 4 -2.98 17.48 8.89
N ILE A 5 -2.01 18.38 9.03
CA ILE A 5 -2.07 19.40 10.08
C ILE A 5 -3.28 20.31 9.83
N ALA A 6 -4.26 20.25 10.73
CA ALA A 6 -5.48 21.04 10.66
C ALA A 6 -5.27 22.41 11.33
N HIS A 7 -5.67 23.47 10.64
CA HIS A 7 -5.59 24.83 11.13
C HIS A 7 -6.94 25.55 10.93
N LYS A 8 -7.21 26.51 11.80
CA LYS A 8 -8.42 27.32 11.75
C LYS A 8 -8.64 27.94 10.37
N GLY A 9 -9.82 27.70 9.80
CA GLY A 9 -10.25 28.22 8.49
C GLY A 9 -9.52 27.62 7.27
N ARG A 10 -8.59 26.67 7.46
CA ARG A 10 -7.91 25.99 6.35
C ARG A 10 -8.70 24.77 5.92
N PRO A 11 -8.79 24.49 4.60
CA PRO A 11 -9.47 23.30 4.10
C PRO A 11 -8.74 22.05 4.57
N VAL A 12 -9.50 21.07 5.05
CA VAL A 12 -8.99 19.77 5.49
C VAL A 12 -9.65 18.67 4.66
N PHE A 13 -8.81 17.74 4.18
CA PHE A 13 -9.21 16.52 3.53
C PHE A 13 -8.60 15.35 4.30
N TYR A 14 -9.38 14.31 4.51
CA TYR A 14 -8.90 13.06 5.09
C TYR A 14 -9.60 11.89 4.40
N ALA A 15 -8.89 10.76 4.34
CA ALA A 15 -9.42 9.50 3.82
C ALA A 15 -10.37 8.85 4.85
N PRO A 16 -11.31 8.00 4.41
CA PRO A 16 -12.13 7.20 5.31
C PRO A 16 -11.27 6.44 6.33
N ASN A 17 -11.77 6.24 7.55
CA ASN A 17 -11.12 5.39 8.53
C ASN A 17 -11.88 4.07 8.65
N VAL A 18 -11.15 3.00 8.92
CA VAL A 18 -11.71 1.65 9.12
C VAL A 18 -12.69 1.59 10.30
N ASP A 19 -12.56 2.49 11.28
CA ASP A 19 -13.45 2.59 12.44
C ASP A 19 -14.23 3.91 12.40
N ASP A 20 -15.55 3.82 12.31
CA ASP A 20 -16.45 4.99 12.29
C ASP A 20 -16.28 5.87 13.52
N ARG A 21 -15.95 5.28 14.69
CA ARG A 21 -15.69 6.05 15.91
C ARG A 21 -14.48 6.96 15.73
N VAL A 22 -13.46 6.51 15.00
CA VAL A 22 -12.29 7.31 14.67
C VAL A 22 -12.67 8.45 13.73
N SER A 23 -13.55 8.21 12.75
CA SER A 23 -14.07 9.25 11.87
C SER A 23 -14.89 10.29 12.64
N THR A 24 -15.74 9.87 13.59
CA THR A 24 -16.50 10.79 14.45
C THR A 24 -15.58 11.63 15.34
N LEU A 25 -14.61 10.99 16.00
CA LEU A 25 -13.64 11.69 16.85
C LEU A 25 -12.82 12.71 16.05
N LEU A 26 -12.40 12.34 14.84
CA LEU A 26 -11.68 13.24 13.95
C LEU A 26 -12.54 14.45 13.56
N ALA A 27 -13.78 14.22 13.14
CA ALA A 27 -14.71 15.29 12.79
C ALA A 27 -14.92 16.26 13.98
N SER A 28 -15.18 15.73 15.17
CA SER A 28 -15.32 16.55 16.39
C SER A 28 -14.04 17.34 16.72
N ALA A 29 -12.86 16.76 16.52
CA ALA A 29 -11.59 17.46 16.73
C ALA A 29 -11.35 18.57 15.71
N LEU A 30 -11.70 18.36 14.44
CA LEU A 30 -11.61 19.37 13.39
C LEU A 30 -12.54 20.55 13.67
N ASP A 31 -13.78 20.26 14.07
CA ASP A 31 -14.77 21.28 14.44
C ASP A 31 -14.28 22.11 15.64
N ALA A 32 -13.74 21.46 16.68
CA ALA A 32 -13.18 22.14 17.85
C ALA A 32 -11.99 23.06 17.51
N GLN A 33 -11.20 22.71 16.49
CA GLN A 33 -10.10 23.55 16.00
C GLN A 33 -10.56 24.65 15.03
N GLY A 34 -11.84 24.68 14.67
CA GLY A 34 -12.39 25.59 13.66
C GLY A 34 -11.80 25.35 12.27
N ALA A 35 -11.40 24.10 11.97
CA ALA A 35 -10.93 23.72 10.65
C ALA A 35 -12.08 23.71 9.63
N ASN A 36 -11.77 23.90 8.35
CA ASN A 36 -12.76 23.84 7.29
C ASN A 36 -12.80 22.41 6.71
N ASP A 37 -13.65 21.56 7.26
CA ASP A 37 -13.82 20.19 6.78
C ASP A 37 -14.63 20.16 5.46
N ILE A 38 -13.98 19.76 4.37
CA ILE A 38 -14.57 19.77 3.03
C ILE A 38 -15.36 18.48 2.79
N ARG A 39 -16.67 18.54 3.04
CA ARG A 39 -17.60 17.39 2.90
C ARG A 39 -18.47 17.40 1.65
N ASN A 40 -18.62 18.55 1.00
CA ASN A 40 -19.51 18.72 -0.14
C ASN A 40 -18.95 18.16 -1.47
N ILE A 41 -17.77 17.53 -1.43
CA ILE A 41 -17.15 16.88 -2.58
C ILE A 41 -16.95 15.42 -2.26
N ARG A 42 -17.49 14.57 -3.13
CA ARG A 42 -17.37 13.11 -3.05
C ARG A 42 -16.66 12.61 -4.30
N ALA A 43 -15.80 11.61 -4.13
CA ALA A 43 -15.19 10.89 -5.23
C ALA A 43 -15.26 9.40 -4.91
N GLU A 44 -15.62 8.60 -5.91
CA GLU A 44 -15.77 7.15 -5.75
C GLU A 44 -15.15 6.44 -6.93
N SER A 45 -14.08 5.69 -6.64
CA SER A 45 -13.42 4.79 -7.58
C SER A 45 -13.97 3.38 -7.43
N ARG A 46 -14.45 2.81 -8.54
CA ARG A 46 -14.89 1.41 -8.63
C ARG A 46 -13.92 0.63 -9.50
N LEU A 47 -13.46 -0.50 -8.98
CA LEU A 47 -12.62 -1.42 -9.72
C LEU A 47 -13.45 -2.12 -10.81
N ILE A 48 -12.99 -2.01 -12.05
CA ILE A 48 -13.53 -2.73 -13.20
C ILE A 48 -12.76 -4.03 -13.40
N GLY A 49 -11.44 -3.99 -13.21
CA GLY A 49 -10.56 -5.14 -13.32
C GLY A 49 -9.09 -4.76 -13.22
N TYR A 50 -8.25 -5.70 -13.62
CA TYR A 50 -6.82 -5.48 -13.75
C TYR A 50 -6.38 -5.81 -15.18
N ALA A 51 -5.43 -5.04 -15.68
CA ALA A 51 -4.81 -5.24 -16.97
C ALA A 51 -3.29 -5.36 -16.80
N THR A 52 -2.65 -5.95 -17.81
CA THR A 52 -1.20 -6.00 -17.92
C THR A 52 -0.80 -5.37 -19.24
N GLU A 53 0.03 -4.34 -19.19
CA GLU A 53 0.62 -3.70 -20.37
C GLU A 53 2.15 -3.86 -20.29
N GLY A 54 2.70 -4.71 -21.17
CA GLY A 54 4.10 -5.12 -21.06
C GLY A 54 4.36 -5.84 -19.73
N SER A 55 5.25 -5.28 -18.90
CA SER A 55 5.56 -5.79 -17.56
C SER A 55 4.77 -5.09 -16.44
N THR A 56 3.95 -4.09 -16.76
CA THR A 56 3.25 -3.25 -15.78
C THR A 56 1.86 -3.79 -15.51
N THR A 57 1.53 -3.99 -14.23
CA THR A 57 0.16 -4.28 -13.80
C THR A 57 -0.58 -2.97 -13.56
N LEU A 58 -1.81 -2.87 -14.06
CA LEU A 58 -2.66 -1.68 -14.00
C LEU A 58 -4.00 -2.04 -13.35
N GLN A 59 -4.53 -1.18 -12.49
CA GLN A 59 -5.95 -1.24 -12.10
C GLN A 59 -6.79 -0.45 -13.10
N GLU A 60 -7.89 -1.04 -13.57
CA GLU A 60 -8.87 -0.36 -14.42
C GLU A 60 -10.02 0.15 -13.55
N LEU A 61 -10.26 1.46 -13.57
CA LEU A 61 -11.19 2.13 -12.68
C LEU A 61 -12.25 2.92 -13.44
N ASP A 62 -13.47 2.86 -12.94
CA ASP A 62 -14.48 3.90 -13.17
C ASP A 62 -14.52 4.82 -11.96
N ILE A 63 -14.44 6.12 -12.20
CA ILE A 63 -14.39 7.13 -11.15
C ILE A 63 -15.47 8.18 -11.40
N ASP A 64 -16.34 8.36 -10.41
CA ASP A 64 -17.35 9.42 -10.42
C ASP A 64 -17.00 10.46 -9.34
N VAL A 65 -17.18 11.73 -9.67
CA VAL A 65 -16.95 12.86 -8.76
C VAL A 65 -18.21 13.72 -8.69
N TRP A 66 -18.57 14.12 -7.48
CA TRP A 66 -19.73 14.96 -7.19
C TRP A 66 -19.33 16.20 -6.41
N LEU A 67 -19.99 17.32 -6.71
CA LEU A 67 -19.92 18.59 -5.99
C LEU A 67 -21.35 18.99 -5.60
N ASP A 68 -21.58 19.22 -4.30
CA ASP A 68 -22.91 19.54 -3.74
C ASP A 68 -23.99 18.53 -4.17
N ASP A 69 -23.65 17.23 -4.06
CA ASP A 69 -24.48 16.08 -4.47
C ASP A 69 -24.87 16.03 -5.95
N LYS A 70 -24.28 16.88 -6.80
CA LYS A 70 -24.48 16.86 -8.25
C LYS A 70 -23.27 16.23 -8.95
N PRO A 71 -23.48 15.40 -9.99
CA PRO A 71 -22.38 14.88 -10.78
C PRO A 71 -21.56 16.03 -11.39
N GLU A 72 -20.26 16.03 -11.13
CA GLU A 72 -19.33 17.05 -11.63
C GLU A 72 -18.57 16.52 -12.87
N PHE A 73 -17.96 15.34 -12.76
CA PHE A 73 -17.44 14.61 -13.92
C PHE A 73 -17.32 13.11 -13.64
N ARG A 74 -17.17 12.34 -14.72
CA ARG A 74 -16.88 10.91 -14.68
C ARG A 74 -15.64 10.62 -15.53
N LEU A 75 -14.77 9.77 -15.00
CA LEU A 75 -13.68 9.15 -15.74
C LEU A 75 -13.97 7.65 -15.85
N SER A 76 -14.19 7.15 -17.07
CA SER A 76 -14.45 5.72 -17.29
C SER A 76 -13.17 5.03 -17.77
N ASN A 77 -12.97 3.77 -17.35
CA ASN A 77 -11.82 2.96 -17.75
C ASN A 77 -10.46 3.68 -17.65
N VAL A 78 -10.17 4.27 -16.49
CA VAL A 78 -8.86 4.87 -16.18
C VAL A 78 -7.91 3.75 -15.78
N ARG A 79 -6.72 3.73 -16.39
CA ARG A 79 -5.68 2.71 -16.15
C ARG A 79 -4.62 3.23 -15.19
N VAL A 80 -4.74 2.91 -13.91
CA VAL A 80 -3.84 3.45 -12.88
C VAL A 80 -2.75 2.43 -12.53
N PRO A 81 -1.45 2.79 -12.57
CA PRO A 81 -0.33 1.90 -12.25
C PRO A 81 -0.03 1.75 -10.74
N LEU A 82 -0.92 2.23 -9.87
CA LEU A 82 -0.84 2.01 -8.42
C LEU A 82 -1.84 0.94 -8.03
N ILE A 83 -1.41 -0.14 -7.39
CA ILE A 83 -2.29 -1.29 -7.16
C ILE A 83 -2.87 -1.27 -5.74
N GLY A 84 -4.16 -1.62 -5.64
CA GLY A 84 -4.82 -1.99 -4.39
C GLY A 84 -5.88 -1.02 -3.86
N PRO A 85 -6.73 -1.48 -2.93
CA PRO A 85 -7.85 -0.72 -2.37
C PRO A 85 -7.44 0.61 -1.73
N HIS A 86 -6.32 0.65 -1.01
CA HIS A 86 -5.86 1.88 -0.39
C HIS A 86 -5.39 2.91 -1.44
N GLN A 87 -4.96 2.48 -2.63
CA GLN A 87 -4.66 3.41 -3.72
C GLN A 87 -5.93 4.02 -4.30
N ARG A 88 -7.03 3.25 -4.37
CA ARG A 88 -8.35 3.80 -4.74
C ARG A 88 -8.85 4.84 -3.71
N GLU A 89 -8.61 4.63 -2.42
CA GLU A 89 -8.90 5.63 -1.38
C GLU A 89 -8.02 6.89 -1.51
N ASN A 90 -6.74 6.72 -1.82
CA ASN A 90 -5.81 7.83 -2.10
C ASN A 90 -6.27 8.63 -3.31
N ILE A 91 -6.68 7.96 -4.39
CA ILE A 91 -7.23 8.56 -5.61
C ILE A 91 -8.49 9.36 -5.28
N ASN A 92 -9.44 8.78 -4.55
CA ASN A 92 -10.65 9.49 -4.13
C ASN A 92 -10.33 10.75 -3.33
N THR A 93 -9.37 10.65 -2.39
CA THR A 93 -8.93 11.80 -1.57
C THR A 93 -8.27 12.88 -2.42
N CYS A 94 -7.41 12.50 -3.37
CA CYS A 94 -6.76 13.41 -4.31
C CYS A 94 -7.79 14.13 -5.20
N LEU A 95 -8.77 13.41 -5.73
CA LEU A 95 -9.81 13.98 -6.59
C LEU A 95 -10.72 14.94 -5.84
N ARG A 96 -11.03 14.66 -4.56
CA ARG A 96 -11.75 15.62 -3.71
C ARG A 96 -11.00 16.94 -3.58
N LEU A 97 -9.69 16.89 -3.35
CA LEU A 97 -8.84 18.07 -3.28
C LEU A 97 -8.79 18.81 -4.62
N LEU A 98 -8.55 18.11 -5.73
CA LEU A 98 -8.47 18.70 -7.06
C LEU A 98 -9.78 19.37 -7.47
N CYS A 99 -10.92 18.71 -7.24
CA CYS A 99 -12.23 19.26 -7.49
C CYS A 99 -12.48 20.53 -6.66
N TRP A 100 -12.06 20.53 -5.39
CA TRP A 100 -12.18 21.71 -4.53
C TRP A 100 -11.34 22.89 -5.06
N LEU A 101 -10.08 22.63 -5.44
CA LEU A 101 -9.20 23.65 -6.00
C LEU A 101 -9.77 24.23 -7.30
N ARG A 102 -10.33 23.39 -8.17
CA ARG A 102 -10.99 23.80 -9.43
C ARG A 102 -12.23 24.65 -9.16
N ALA A 103 -13.15 24.18 -8.31
CA ALA A 103 -14.39 24.89 -7.98
C ALA A 103 -14.15 26.26 -7.32
N ASN A 104 -13.00 26.43 -6.65
CA ASN A 104 -12.61 27.69 -6.02
C ASN A 104 -11.70 28.57 -6.90
N GLY A 105 -11.53 28.23 -8.20
CA GLY A 105 -10.71 29.00 -9.14
C GLY A 105 -9.22 29.04 -8.77
N ARG A 106 -8.74 28.09 -7.95
CA ARG A 106 -7.35 28.02 -7.47
C ARG A 106 -6.44 27.24 -8.41
N LEU A 107 -7.02 26.39 -9.25
CA LEU A 107 -6.30 25.53 -10.16
C LEU A 107 -7.11 25.34 -11.44
N ASN A 108 -6.49 25.58 -12.60
CA ASN A 108 -7.08 25.29 -13.90
C ASN A 108 -6.54 23.95 -14.41
N VAL A 109 -7.31 22.89 -14.22
CA VAL A 109 -6.97 21.51 -14.61
C VAL A 109 -8.21 20.90 -15.27
N SER A 110 -8.06 20.39 -16.49
CA SER A 110 -9.14 19.73 -17.21
C SER A 110 -9.37 18.31 -16.70
N VAL A 111 -10.47 17.68 -17.11
CA VAL A 111 -10.73 16.26 -16.81
C VAL A 111 -9.71 15.36 -17.51
N ASP A 112 -9.23 15.76 -18.70
CA ASP A 112 -8.19 15.03 -19.43
C ASP A 112 -6.83 15.11 -18.73
N ASP A 113 -6.46 16.27 -18.18
CA ASP A 113 -5.25 16.42 -17.36
C ASP A 113 -5.28 15.50 -16.13
N ILE A 114 -6.46 15.35 -15.50
CA ILE A 114 -6.65 14.43 -14.37
C ILE A 114 -6.46 12.99 -14.82
N ARG A 115 -7.04 12.59 -15.97
CA ARG A 115 -6.85 11.25 -16.52
C ARG A 115 -5.37 10.96 -16.74
N VAL A 116 -4.67 11.84 -17.44
CA VAL A 116 -3.23 11.69 -17.71
C VAL A 116 -2.47 11.57 -16.39
N GLY A 117 -2.72 12.45 -15.42
CA GLY A 117 -2.05 12.41 -14.13
C GLY A 117 -2.29 11.11 -13.34
N LEU A 118 -3.48 10.51 -13.44
CA LEU A 118 -3.78 9.21 -12.85
C LEU A 118 -3.10 8.06 -13.59
N GLU A 119 -3.09 8.09 -14.93
CA GLU A 119 -2.55 7.01 -15.76
C GLU A 119 -1.01 7.00 -15.79
N THR A 120 -0.36 8.15 -15.57
CA THR A 120 1.11 8.27 -15.55
C THR A 120 1.72 8.39 -14.16
N THR A 121 0.93 8.19 -13.09
CA THR A 121 1.44 8.31 -11.72
C THR A 121 2.44 7.19 -11.41
N HIS A 122 3.38 7.42 -10.49
CA HIS A 122 4.35 6.40 -10.08
C HIS A 122 4.67 6.55 -8.60
N SER A 123 4.62 5.44 -7.85
CA SER A 123 4.92 5.40 -6.42
C SER A 123 5.77 4.16 -6.12
N PRO A 124 7.11 4.28 -6.22
CA PRO A 124 8.00 3.15 -6.07
C PRO A 124 7.84 2.45 -4.71
N GLY A 125 7.72 1.12 -4.71
CA GLY A 125 7.58 0.32 -3.49
C GLY A 125 6.19 0.37 -2.84
N ASN A 126 5.16 0.85 -3.53
CA ASN A 126 3.76 0.78 -3.10
C ASN A 126 3.01 -0.29 -3.92
N PHE A 127 3.12 -1.55 -3.51
CA PHE A 127 2.65 -2.73 -4.24
C PHE A 127 3.18 -2.75 -5.70
N GLU A 128 4.49 -2.69 -5.84
CA GLU A 128 5.14 -2.70 -7.15
C GLU A 128 5.38 -4.15 -7.60
N VAL A 129 4.92 -4.47 -8.81
CA VAL A 129 4.98 -5.82 -9.39
C VAL A 129 6.12 -5.90 -10.38
N PHE A 130 7.04 -6.84 -10.14
CA PHE A 130 8.13 -7.21 -11.02
C PHE A 130 7.83 -8.55 -11.66
N THR A 131 7.87 -8.58 -12.99
CA THR A 131 7.81 -9.85 -13.75
C THR A 131 9.23 -10.21 -14.17
N ARG A 132 9.75 -11.34 -13.68
CA ARG A 132 11.07 -11.83 -14.07
C ARG A 132 11.04 -12.40 -15.51
N PRO A 133 12.19 -12.51 -16.21
CA PRO A 133 12.24 -12.99 -17.59
C PRO A 133 11.58 -14.36 -17.81
N GLU A 134 11.63 -15.24 -16.82
CA GLU A 134 11.02 -16.57 -16.84
C GLU A 134 9.52 -16.57 -16.48
N GLY A 135 8.93 -15.39 -16.23
CA GLY A 135 7.50 -15.21 -15.97
C GLY A 135 7.08 -15.30 -14.50
N SER A 136 8.04 -15.47 -13.57
CA SER A 136 7.74 -15.47 -12.14
C SER A 136 7.44 -14.05 -11.64
N ILE A 137 6.54 -13.95 -10.66
CA ILE A 137 6.07 -12.67 -10.11
C ILE A 137 6.75 -12.42 -8.77
N LEU A 138 7.28 -11.22 -8.63
CA LEU A 138 7.90 -10.70 -7.42
C LEU A 138 7.25 -9.36 -7.07
N ILE A 139 6.88 -9.15 -5.80
CA ILE A 139 6.17 -7.96 -5.36
C ILE A 139 7.00 -7.24 -4.30
N ALA A 140 7.08 -5.92 -4.40
CA ALA A 140 7.65 -5.08 -3.35
C ALA A 140 6.59 -4.16 -2.74
N ASP A 141 6.49 -4.15 -1.41
CA ASP A 141 5.56 -3.27 -0.72
C ASP A 141 6.14 -2.72 0.59
N GLY A 142 6.08 -1.40 0.75
CA GLY A 142 6.60 -0.67 1.90
C GLY A 142 5.76 -0.78 3.19
N ALA A 143 4.78 -1.67 3.28
CA ALA A 143 4.02 -1.92 4.50
C ALA A 143 4.95 -2.21 5.69
N HIS A 144 4.69 -1.55 6.82
CA HIS A 144 5.51 -1.65 8.04
C HIS A 144 4.70 -1.41 9.33
N THR A 145 3.38 -1.49 9.21
CA THR A 145 2.41 -1.37 10.31
C THR A 145 1.36 -2.47 10.16
N ASN A 146 0.68 -2.83 11.24
CA ASN A 146 -0.44 -3.78 11.19
C ASN A 146 -1.48 -3.37 10.11
N GLY A 147 -1.95 -2.12 10.14
CA GLY A 147 -2.94 -1.64 9.16
C GLY A 147 -2.46 -1.73 7.71
N SER A 148 -1.19 -1.41 7.43
CA SER A 148 -0.64 -1.56 6.08
C SER A 148 -0.45 -3.02 5.67
N ALA A 149 -0.10 -3.92 6.61
CA ALA A 149 0.02 -5.35 6.33
C ALA A 149 -1.34 -5.96 5.96
N LYS A 150 -2.39 -5.59 6.70
CA LYS A 150 -3.77 -5.98 6.38
C LYS A 150 -4.18 -5.56 4.97
N VAL A 151 -3.87 -4.32 4.59
CA VAL A 151 -4.11 -3.80 3.22
C VAL A 151 -3.27 -4.55 2.18
N LEU A 152 -2.01 -4.85 2.48
CA LEU A 152 -1.16 -5.68 1.62
C LEU A 152 -1.80 -7.04 1.35
N ILE A 153 -2.25 -7.75 2.40
CA ILE A 153 -2.92 -9.05 2.26
C ILE A 153 -4.24 -8.93 1.49
N GLN A 154 -5.04 -7.88 1.74
CA GLN A 154 -6.24 -7.63 0.96
C GLN A 154 -5.91 -7.43 -0.53
N THR A 155 -4.85 -6.70 -0.85
CA THR A 155 -4.40 -6.46 -2.23
C THR A 155 -3.91 -7.74 -2.89
N LEU A 156 -3.15 -8.57 -2.17
CA LEU A 156 -2.69 -9.88 -2.67
C LEU A 156 -3.88 -10.80 -2.99
N ASN A 157 -4.88 -10.87 -2.11
CA ASN A 157 -6.07 -11.69 -2.32
C ASN A 157 -6.96 -11.17 -3.45
N GLU A 158 -7.00 -9.85 -3.67
CA GLU A 158 -7.76 -9.23 -4.76
C GLU A 158 -7.13 -9.50 -6.13
N LEU A 159 -5.80 -9.38 -6.24
CA LEU A 159 -5.09 -9.52 -7.51
C LEU A 159 -4.68 -10.96 -7.84
N TYR A 160 -4.34 -11.75 -6.82
CA TYR A 160 -3.80 -13.10 -6.95
C TYR A 160 -4.63 -14.11 -6.15
N PRO A 161 -5.94 -14.24 -6.43
CA PRO A 161 -6.79 -15.17 -5.72
C PRO A 161 -6.26 -16.60 -5.88
N ASN A 162 -6.18 -17.34 -4.77
CA ASN A 162 -5.70 -18.73 -4.72
C ASN A 162 -4.21 -18.93 -5.02
N ARG A 163 -3.41 -17.86 -5.08
CA ARG A 163 -1.95 -17.99 -5.15
C ARG A 163 -1.36 -18.20 -3.77
N LYS A 164 -0.22 -18.89 -3.76
CA LYS A 164 0.64 -19.06 -2.58
C LYS A 164 1.59 -17.87 -2.48
N PHE A 165 1.94 -17.49 -1.27
CA PHE A 165 2.85 -16.38 -1.01
C PHE A 165 4.04 -16.83 -0.17
N ILE A 166 5.20 -16.26 -0.47
CA ILE A 166 6.41 -16.31 0.36
C ILE A 166 6.76 -14.89 0.73
N PHE A 167 6.95 -14.62 2.01
CA PHE A 167 7.29 -13.27 2.49
C PHE A 167 8.78 -13.15 2.81
N VAL A 168 9.42 -12.07 2.35
CA VAL A 168 10.74 -11.64 2.80
C VAL A 168 10.57 -10.32 3.54
N VAL A 169 10.86 -10.31 4.84
CA VAL A 169 10.45 -9.24 5.74
C VAL A 169 11.65 -8.67 6.47
N ALA A 170 11.83 -7.34 6.41
CA ALA A 170 12.72 -6.61 7.30
C ALA A 170 12.06 -5.32 7.78
N MET A 171 12.11 -5.07 9.08
CA MET A 171 11.36 -3.99 9.74
C MET A 171 12.25 -3.11 10.61
N ALA A 172 11.77 -1.89 10.86
CA ALA A 172 12.36 -1.03 11.87
C ALA A 172 12.01 -1.51 13.30
N ASP A 173 12.89 -1.24 14.27
CA ASP A 173 12.77 -1.73 15.65
C ASP A 173 11.64 -1.07 16.46
N ASP A 174 11.22 0.13 16.05
CA ASP A 174 10.11 0.89 16.64
C ASP A 174 8.72 0.41 16.21
N LYS A 175 8.62 -0.67 15.42
CA LYS A 175 7.36 -1.16 14.85
C LYS A 175 6.75 -2.30 15.67
N ASP A 176 5.43 -2.42 15.55
CA ASP A 176 4.68 -3.57 16.07
C ASP A 176 4.92 -4.81 15.19
N HIS A 177 6.00 -5.53 15.48
CA HIS A 177 6.39 -6.75 14.76
C HIS A 177 5.35 -7.85 14.91
N CYS A 178 4.84 -8.08 16.12
CA CYS A 178 3.85 -9.12 16.39
C CYS A 178 2.56 -8.86 15.62
N GLY A 179 2.06 -7.63 15.63
CA GLY A 179 0.88 -7.24 14.86
C GLY A 179 1.10 -7.35 13.35
N PHE A 180 2.27 -6.95 12.85
CA PHE A 180 2.59 -7.06 11.43
C PHE A 180 2.66 -8.51 10.96
N LEU A 181 3.41 -9.37 11.66
CA LEU A 181 3.54 -10.78 11.32
C LEU A 181 2.19 -11.49 11.38
N ARG A 182 1.37 -11.23 12.40
CA ARG A 182 0.02 -11.81 12.50
C ARG A 182 -0.81 -11.57 11.24
N GLU A 183 -0.78 -10.35 10.69
CA GLU A 183 -1.50 -10.05 9.44
C GLU A 183 -0.89 -10.82 8.26
N LEU A 184 0.44 -10.94 8.15
CA LEU A 184 1.06 -11.74 7.08
C LEU A 184 0.67 -13.22 7.16
N TYR A 185 0.68 -13.81 8.36
CA TYR A 185 0.29 -15.21 8.56
C TYR A 185 -1.19 -15.48 8.30
N ALA A 186 -2.06 -14.46 8.34
CA ALA A 186 -3.45 -14.60 7.92
C ALA A 186 -3.60 -15.00 6.44
N ALA A 187 -2.57 -14.74 5.61
CA ALA A 187 -2.50 -15.17 4.21
C ALA A 187 -2.04 -16.63 4.03
N LYS A 188 -1.73 -17.36 5.13
CA LYS A 188 -1.21 -18.74 5.12
C LYS A 188 -0.02 -18.91 4.18
N PRO A 189 1.08 -18.18 4.42
CA PRO A 189 2.24 -18.23 3.55
C PRO A 189 2.90 -19.61 3.52
N VAL A 190 3.55 -19.92 2.41
CA VAL A 190 4.42 -21.10 2.27
C VAL A 190 5.64 -20.99 3.16
N SER A 191 6.21 -19.79 3.26
CA SER A 191 7.34 -19.48 4.13
C SER A 191 7.42 -17.98 4.41
N VAL A 192 8.06 -17.65 5.53
CA VAL A 192 8.35 -16.27 5.94
C VAL A 192 9.84 -16.19 6.28
N TYR A 193 10.59 -15.40 5.52
CA TYR A 193 11.99 -15.11 5.77
C TYR A 193 12.10 -13.79 6.53
N CYS A 194 12.48 -13.87 7.80
CA CYS A 194 12.84 -12.70 8.58
C CYS A 194 14.30 -12.34 8.29
N THR A 195 14.51 -11.16 7.74
CA THR A 195 15.83 -10.61 7.43
C THR A 195 16.02 -9.24 8.06
N GLN A 196 17.16 -8.60 7.78
CA GLN A 196 17.52 -7.30 8.33
C GLN A 196 18.15 -6.42 7.24
N ILE A 197 17.81 -5.14 7.28
CA ILE A 197 18.36 -4.12 6.38
C ILE A 197 18.62 -2.85 7.17
N ASN A 198 19.60 -2.06 6.74
CA ASN A 198 19.82 -0.74 7.34
C ASN A 198 18.64 0.19 7.00
N VAL A 199 17.90 0.61 8.02
CA VAL A 199 16.77 1.53 7.88
C VAL A 199 17.25 2.97 8.07
N ALA A 200 16.95 3.85 7.11
CA ALA A 200 17.29 5.28 7.16
C ALA A 200 18.78 5.59 7.28
N GLY A 201 19.61 4.85 6.54
CA GLY A 201 21.03 5.14 6.41
C GLY A 201 21.88 4.73 7.62
N GLY A 202 21.31 3.98 8.56
CA GLY A 202 22.05 3.48 9.72
C GLY A 202 21.45 2.22 10.33
N THR A 203 22.17 1.64 11.29
CA THR A 203 21.77 0.43 12.04
C THR A 203 20.86 0.72 13.22
N LEU A 204 20.76 1.99 13.64
CA LEU A 204 20.06 2.44 14.86
C LEU A 204 18.60 2.02 14.93
N ARG A 205 17.92 1.92 13.79
CA ARG A 205 16.50 1.53 13.71
C ARG A 205 16.30 0.16 13.07
N THR A 206 17.35 -0.65 12.97
CA THR A 206 17.29 -1.95 12.30
C THR A 206 16.89 -3.05 13.28
N THR A 207 15.82 -3.77 12.99
CA THR A 207 15.51 -4.99 13.73
C THR A 207 16.43 -6.11 13.25
N ARG A 208 17.06 -6.83 14.19
CA ARG A 208 17.82 -8.05 13.85
C ARG A 208 16.84 -9.14 13.39
N ALA A 209 17.26 -9.94 12.41
CA ALA A 209 16.44 -11.01 11.84
C ALA A 209 15.86 -11.96 12.90
N ASN A 210 16.67 -12.33 13.90
CA ASN A 210 16.23 -13.20 15.00
C ASN A 210 15.20 -12.54 15.92
N VAL A 211 15.34 -11.24 16.20
CA VAL A 211 14.37 -10.49 17.02
C VAL A 211 13.03 -10.39 16.31
N LEU A 212 13.06 -10.11 14.99
CA LEU A 212 11.84 -10.10 14.17
C LEU A 212 11.16 -11.47 14.18
N ALA A 213 11.93 -12.55 13.97
CA ALA A 213 11.41 -13.91 14.02
C ALA A 213 10.82 -14.28 15.40
N SER A 214 11.46 -13.86 16.51
CA SER A 214 10.93 -14.07 17.87
C SER A 214 9.61 -13.36 18.16
N ALA A 215 9.19 -12.39 17.34
CA ALA A 215 7.89 -11.73 17.46
C ALA A 215 6.74 -12.60 16.91
N HIS A 216 7.06 -13.68 16.21
CA HIS A 216 6.10 -14.69 15.76
C HIS A 216 5.51 -15.45 16.94
N ASP A 217 4.18 -15.64 16.91
CA ASP A 217 3.50 -16.51 17.85
C ASP A 217 3.31 -17.90 17.23
N SER A 218 4.27 -18.78 17.51
CA SER A 218 4.30 -20.16 17.02
C SER A 218 3.12 -21.01 17.49
N SER A 219 2.44 -20.60 18.57
CA SER A 219 1.27 -21.33 19.08
C SER A 219 0.01 -21.08 18.23
N SER A 220 -0.01 -20.01 17.45
CA SER A 220 -1.19 -19.57 16.71
C SER A 220 -1.03 -19.56 15.19
N SER A 221 0.19 -19.76 14.67
CA SER A 221 0.44 -19.71 13.22
C SER A 221 1.66 -20.52 12.77
N GLU A 222 1.50 -21.20 11.62
CA GLU A 222 2.56 -21.90 10.89
C GLU A 222 2.76 -21.25 9.50
N PRO A 223 3.93 -21.41 8.86
CA PRO A 223 5.15 -22.08 9.36
C PRO A 223 5.95 -21.24 10.37
N GLU A 224 6.98 -21.82 10.99
CA GLU A 224 7.98 -21.04 11.72
C GLU A 224 8.76 -20.12 10.78
N PRO A 225 9.05 -18.86 11.18
CA PRO A 225 9.84 -17.96 10.36
C PRO A 225 11.29 -18.45 10.24
N ILE A 226 11.83 -18.31 9.03
CA ILE A 226 13.23 -18.62 8.71
C ILE A 226 14.05 -17.36 9.01
N ILE A 227 15.14 -17.52 9.78
CA ILE A 227 16.03 -16.42 10.13
C ILE A 227 17.18 -16.38 9.12
N ASP A 228 17.26 -15.30 8.35
CA ASP A 228 18.40 -15.03 7.47
C ASP A 228 18.82 -13.57 7.58
N SER A 229 19.96 -13.31 8.21
CA SER A 229 20.43 -11.95 8.46
C SER A 229 20.95 -11.21 7.22
N VAL A 230 21.04 -11.87 6.07
CA VAL A 230 21.53 -11.27 4.82
C VAL A 230 20.37 -11.20 3.83
N PHE A 231 19.97 -9.98 3.46
CA PHE A 231 18.82 -9.76 2.58
C PHE A 231 18.95 -10.53 1.25
N ASP A 232 20.12 -10.48 0.60
CA ASP A 232 20.33 -11.14 -0.70
C ASP A 232 20.19 -12.66 -0.59
N THR A 233 20.69 -13.25 0.50
CA THR A 233 20.56 -14.69 0.78
C THR A 233 19.09 -15.05 1.06
N ALA A 234 18.39 -14.25 1.87
CA ALA A 234 16.98 -14.44 2.18
C ALA A 234 16.11 -14.38 0.92
N LEU A 235 16.38 -13.41 0.04
CA LEU A 235 15.71 -13.24 -1.24
C LEU A 235 16.00 -14.41 -2.18
N SER A 236 17.27 -14.82 -2.32
CA SER A 236 17.65 -15.95 -3.16
C SER A 236 16.95 -17.25 -2.73
N ASN A 237 16.95 -17.53 -1.42
CA ASN A 237 16.29 -18.71 -0.87
C ASN A 237 14.78 -18.66 -1.06
N ALA A 238 14.17 -17.48 -0.91
CA ALA A 238 12.74 -17.27 -1.14
C ALA A 238 12.35 -17.49 -2.60
N LEU A 239 13.19 -17.02 -3.55
CA LEU A 239 12.98 -17.21 -4.98
C LEU A 239 13.09 -18.69 -5.39
N GLU A 240 14.14 -19.39 -4.93
CA GLU A 240 14.31 -20.83 -5.16
C GLU A 240 13.08 -21.61 -4.64
N ARG A 241 12.65 -21.32 -3.41
CA ARG A 241 11.47 -21.95 -2.83
C ARG A 241 10.18 -21.60 -3.58
N ALA A 242 10.07 -20.38 -4.10
CA ALA A 242 8.91 -19.96 -4.89
C ALA A 242 8.80 -20.73 -6.21
N GLU A 243 9.92 -21.03 -6.86
CA GLU A 243 9.97 -21.86 -8.06
C GLU A 243 9.48 -23.29 -7.79
N GLU A 244 9.86 -23.88 -6.65
CA GLU A 244 9.39 -25.22 -6.24
C GLU A 244 7.89 -25.26 -5.91
N ASP A 245 7.40 -24.26 -5.19
CA ASP A 245 6.03 -24.25 -4.65
C ASP A 245 4.99 -23.57 -5.57
N GLY A 246 5.43 -22.92 -6.64
CA GLY A 246 4.59 -22.08 -7.51
C GLY A 246 4.10 -20.80 -6.84
N ALA A 247 4.84 -20.30 -5.86
CA ALA A 247 4.46 -19.17 -5.02
C ALA A 247 4.91 -17.81 -5.61
N ILE A 248 4.31 -16.73 -5.09
CA ILE A 248 4.73 -15.36 -5.39
C ILE A 248 5.59 -14.87 -4.21
N VAL A 249 6.76 -14.33 -4.50
CA VAL A 249 7.61 -13.71 -3.47
C VAL A 249 7.14 -12.27 -3.23
N VAL A 250 6.97 -11.91 -1.97
CA VAL A 250 6.56 -10.58 -1.53
C VAL A 250 7.61 -10.04 -0.55
N VAL A 251 8.31 -8.99 -0.97
CA VAL A 251 9.32 -8.29 -0.18
C VAL A 251 8.67 -7.09 0.52
N THR A 252 8.69 -7.08 1.86
CA THR A 252 7.97 -6.06 2.64
C THR A 252 8.62 -5.74 4.00
N GLY A 253 7.96 -4.94 4.83
CA GLY A 253 8.39 -4.56 6.17
C GLY A 253 9.03 -3.16 6.25
N SER A 254 9.42 -2.58 5.12
CA SER A 254 10.05 -1.25 5.05
C SER A 254 10.13 -0.74 3.61
N LEU A 255 10.07 0.58 3.39
CA LEU A 255 10.42 1.15 2.07
C LEU A 255 11.89 0.90 1.70
N TYR A 256 12.76 0.62 2.67
CA TYR A 256 14.16 0.29 2.38
C TYR A 256 14.33 -1.13 1.83
N THR A 257 13.38 -2.06 2.04
CA THR A 257 13.46 -3.40 1.42
C THR A 257 13.21 -3.31 -0.08
N PHE A 258 12.37 -2.37 -0.52
CA PHE A 258 12.23 -2.03 -1.93
C PHE A 258 13.56 -1.58 -2.56
N THR A 259 14.28 -0.65 -1.92
CA THR A 259 15.59 -0.20 -2.42
C THR A 259 16.61 -1.34 -2.45
N ALA A 260 16.59 -2.24 -1.46
CA ALA A 260 17.45 -3.42 -1.45
C ALA A 260 17.09 -4.38 -2.59
N LEU A 261 15.80 -4.61 -2.82
CA LEU A 261 15.30 -5.44 -3.90
C LEU A 261 15.73 -4.90 -5.28
N GLN A 262 15.57 -3.61 -5.52
CA GLN A 262 15.98 -3.00 -6.79
C GLN A 262 17.47 -3.23 -7.07
N LYS A 263 18.34 -3.11 -6.07
CA LYS A 263 19.78 -3.38 -6.21
C LYS A 263 20.12 -4.85 -6.44
N ALA A 264 19.28 -5.76 -5.95
CA ALA A 264 19.48 -7.19 -6.15
C ALA A 264 19.03 -7.64 -7.55
N LEU A 265 18.09 -6.90 -8.16
CA LEU A 265 17.53 -7.21 -9.49
C LEU A 265 18.22 -6.49 -10.65
N PHE A 266 18.84 -5.33 -10.40
CA PHE A 266 19.43 -4.44 -11.41
C PHE A 266 20.81 -3.91 -11.00
#